data_AF-A0A7X6X3N9-F1
#
_entry.id   AF-A0A7X6X3N9-F1
#
_cell.length_a   1.000
_cell.length_b   1.000
_cell.length_c   1.000
_cell.angle_alpha   90.00
_cell.angle_beta   90.00
_cell.angle_gamma   90.00
#
_symmetry.space_group_name_H-M   'P 1'
#
loop_
_entity.id
_entity.type
_entity.pdbx_description
1 polymer ?
#
loop_
_entity_poly.entity_id
_entity_poly.type
_entity_poly.pdbx_seq_one_letter_code
_entity_poly.pdbx_strand_id
1 'polypeptide(L)'
;MGAKLSSGLIQVYTGDGKGKSTAAFGLALRALGQGLKVLIIQFMKPGQGYGEVPSLKKFEPDLEIYSFGRQGFIKKGRSREEDCQLAAEALSLAREKMASGEYDLIILDEINNALYF
;
A
#
# COMPACT_ATOMS: atom_id res chain seq x y z
N MET A 1 15.59 -15.21 14.54
CA MET A 1 14.97 -13.95 14.99
C MET A 1 15.32 -12.91 13.94
N GLY A 2 14.35 -12.48 13.12
CA GLY A 2 14.58 -11.54 12.02
C GLY A 2 15.04 -10.18 12.53
N ALA A 3 15.94 -9.52 11.79
CA ALA A 3 16.51 -8.25 12.20
C ALA A 3 15.43 -7.15 12.13
N LYS A 4 14.99 -6.63 13.28
CA LYS A 4 14.12 -5.46 13.34
C LYS A 4 14.89 -4.24 12.85
N LEU A 5 14.31 -3.44 11.95
CA LEU A 5 14.96 -2.24 11.43
C LEU A 5 15.21 -1.23 12.57
N SER A 6 16.44 -0.70 12.66
CA SER A 6 16.86 0.21 13.74
C SER A 6 16.51 1.68 13.50
N SER A 7 16.24 2.07 12.25
CA SER A 7 15.78 3.42 11.88
C SER A 7 14.66 3.37 10.86
N GLY A 8 13.56 4.07 11.12
CA GLY A 8 12.49 4.29 10.15
C GLY A 8 12.88 5.37 9.13
N LEU A 9 12.73 5.07 7.84
CA LEU A 9 12.93 6.02 6.74
C LEU A 9 11.67 6.11 5.88
N ILE A 10 11.45 7.26 5.25
CA ILE A 10 10.34 7.47 4.31
C ILE A 10 10.93 7.51 2.89
N GLN A 11 10.38 6.68 2.01
CA GLN A 11 10.69 6.68 0.58
C GLN A 11 9.48 7.15 -0.21
N VAL A 12 9.68 8.11 -1.12
CA VAL A 12 8.62 8.64 -1.98
C VAL A 12 8.97 8.34 -3.43
N TYR A 13 8.18 7.48 -4.08
CA TYR A 13 8.26 7.23 -5.52
C TYR A 13 7.22 8.09 -6.24
N THR A 14 7.67 9.11 -6.95
CA THR A 14 6.82 10.08 -7.66
C THR A 14 7.29 10.32 -9.09
N GLY A 15 6.57 11.15 -9.84
CA GLY A 15 6.79 11.45 -11.27
C GLY A 15 5.87 10.69 -12.21
N ASP A 16 5.86 11.09 -13.49
CA ASP A 16 4.89 10.58 -14.49
C ASP A 16 5.29 9.23 -15.10
N GLY A 17 6.53 8.79 -14.87
CA GLY A 17 7.04 7.51 -15.35
C GLY A 17 6.28 6.30 -14.77
N LYS A 18 6.19 5.23 -15.56
CA LYS A 18 5.78 3.91 -15.07
C LYS A 18 6.86 3.35 -14.15
N GLY A 19 6.45 2.58 -13.14
CA GLY A 19 7.36 1.81 -12.27
C GLY A 19 7.33 2.18 -10.79
N LYS A 20 6.57 3.20 -10.37
CA LYS A 20 6.44 3.58 -8.95
C LYS A 20 5.94 2.43 -8.08
N SER A 21 4.76 1.89 -8.40
CA SER A 21 4.19 0.73 -7.69
C SER A 21 5.07 -0.50 -7.85
N THR A 22 5.64 -0.74 -9.04
CA THR A 22 6.56 -1.87 -9.27
C THR A 22 7.80 -1.80 -8.38
N ALA A 23 8.38 -0.62 -8.18
CA ALA A 23 9.51 -0.41 -7.28
C ALA A 23 9.11 -0.69 -5.82
N ALA A 24 7.92 -0.24 -5.40
CA ALA A 24 7.38 -0.51 -4.07
C ALA A 24 7.14 -2.02 -3.84
N PHE A 25 6.55 -2.73 -4.80
CA PHE A 25 6.38 -4.19 -4.71
C PHE A 25 7.71 -4.94 -4.74
N GLY A 26 8.68 -4.49 -5.53
CA GLY A 26 10.04 -5.05 -5.50
C GLY A 26 10.71 -4.88 -4.13
N LEU A 27 10.49 -3.75 -3.46
CA LEU A 27 10.96 -3.52 -2.09
C LEU A 27 10.24 -4.44 -1.09
N ALA A 28 8.93 -4.64 -1.23
CA ALA A 28 8.16 -5.59 -0.41
C ALA A 28 8.72 -7.02 -0.54
N LEU A 29 8.92 -7.50 -1.76
CA LEU A 29 9.48 -8.84 -2.01
C LEU A 29 10.89 -8.99 -1.42
N ARG A 30 11.72 -7.93 -1.51
CA ARG A 30 13.05 -7.93 -0.89
C ARG A 30 12.96 -8.01 0.64
N ALA A 31 12.04 -7.27 1.27
CA ALA A 31 11.83 -7.29 2.71
C ALA A 31 11.33 -8.68 3.18
N LEU A 32 10.34 -9.24 2.48
CA LEU A 32 9.82 -10.60 2.75
C LEU A 32 10.92 -11.66 2.62
N GLY A 33 11.79 -11.55 1.61
CA GLY A 33 12.96 -12.44 1.46
C GLY A 33 13.97 -12.38 2.62
N GLN A 34 13.91 -11.33 3.45
CA GLN A 34 14.71 -11.18 4.68
C GLN A 34 13.92 -11.56 5.95
N GLY A 35 12.69 -12.08 5.81
CA GLY A 35 11.82 -12.44 6.94
C GLY A 35 11.24 -11.24 7.69
N LEU A 36 11.11 -10.09 7.01
CA LEU A 36 10.48 -8.89 7.56
C LEU A 36 8.97 -8.90 7.32
N LYS A 37 8.21 -8.28 8.22
CA LYS A 37 6.75 -8.14 8.08
C LYS A 37 6.39 -6.92 7.24
N VAL A 38 5.53 -7.11 6.25
CA VAL A 38 5.17 -6.09 5.28
C VAL A 38 3.67 -5.84 5.26
N LEU A 39 3.29 -4.57 5.20
CA LEU A 39 1.91 -4.13 4.97
C LEU A 39 1.84 -3.32 3.69
N ILE A 40 0.85 -3.60 2.85
CA ILE A 40 0.54 -2.81 1.65
C ILE A 40 -0.88 -2.29 1.77
N ILE A 41 -1.04 -0.98 1.74
CA ILE A 41 -2.34 -0.31 1.66
C ILE A 41 -2.42 0.37 0.30
N GLN A 42 -3.39 -0.04 -0.50
CA GLN A 42 -3.62 0.48 -1.84
C GLN A 42 -4.79 1.44 -1.84
N PHE A 43 -4.53 2.70 -2.17
CA PHE A 43 -5.56 3.71 -2.34
C PHE A 43 -6.09 3.68 -3.78
N MET A 44 -7.36 4.05 -3.95
CA MET A 44 -8.03 4.16 -5.26
C MET A 44 -8.01 2.87 -6.11
N LYS A 45 -7.79 1.70 -5.49
CA LYS A 45 -7.71 0.41 -6.18
C LYS A 45 -8.77 -0.56 -5.65
N PRO A 46 -9.56 -1.22 -6.51
CA PRO A 46 -10.45 -2.29 -6.09
C PRO A 46 -9.65 -3.52 -5.63
N GLY A 47 -10.06 -4.16 -4.54
CA GLY A 47 -9.30 -5.23 -3.88
C GLY A 47 -9.18 -6.56 -4.62
N GLN A 48 -9.82 -6.73 -5.78
CA GLN A 48 -9.73 -7.94 -6.58
C GLN A 48 -9.65 -7.55 -8.05
N GLY A 49 -8.42 -7.44 -8.58
CA GLY A 49 -8.24 -7.08 -10.00
C GLY A 49 -6.79 -6.91 -10.45
N TYR A 50 -5.85 -6.71 -9.54
CA TYR A 50 -4.43 -6.59 -9.88
C TYR A 50 -3.75 -7.95 -9.82
N GLY A 51 -3.15 -8.37 -10.95
CA GLY A 51 -2.53 -9.70 -11.11
C GLY A 51 -1.41 -10.02 -10.11
N GLU A 52 -0.89 -9.02 -9.42
CA GLU A 52 0.13 -9.14 -8.37
C GLU A 52 -0.45 -9.75 -7.08
N VAL A 53 -1.71 -9.45 -6.74
CA VAL A 53 -2.34 -9.79 -5.45
C VAL A 53 -2.38 -11.32 -5.21
N PRO A 54 -2.80 -12.18 -6.16
CA PRO A 54 -2.82 -13.62 -5.94
C PRO A 54 -1.43 -14.23 -5.67
N SER A 55 -0.38 -13.71 -6.32
CA SER A 55 0.99 -14.16 -6.07
C SER A 55 1.49 -13.71 -4.71
N LEU A 56 1.10 -12.51 -4.29
CA LEU A 56 1.50 -11.92 -3.02
C LEU A 56 0.82 -12.59 -1.81
N LYS A 57 -0.41 -13.08 -1.94
CA LYS A 57 -1.10 -13.84 -0.88
C LYS A 57 -0.35 -15.07 -0.38
N LYS A 58 0.58 -15.61 -1.18
CA LYS A 58 1.46 -16.74 -0.78
C LYS A 58 2.43 -16.38 0.34
N PHE A 59 2.62 -15.10 0.63
CA PHE A 59 3.48 -14.61 1.70
C PHE A 59 2.71 -14.30 3.00
N GLU A 60 1.41 -14.60 3.07
CA GLU A 60 0.69 -14.57 4.35
C GLU A 60 1.30 -15.60 5.33
N PRO A 61 1.42 -15.28 6.64
CA PRO A 61 0.94 -14.05 7.31
C PRO A 61 1.95 -12.89 7.33
N ASP A 62 3.13 -13.04 6.73
CA ASP A 62 4.20 -12.03 6.77
C ASP A 62 3.92 -10.83 5.84
N LEU A 63 2.96 -10.97 4.92
CA LEU A 63 2.43 -9.91 4.07
C LEU A 63 0.93 -9.73 4.28
N GLU A 64 0.50 -8.51 4.59
CA GLU A 64 -0.89 -8.09 4.56
C GLU A 64 -1.14 -7.07 3.43
N ILE A 65 -2.27 -7.20 2.73
CA ILE A 65 -2.69 -6.27 1.67
C ILE A 65 -4.13 -5.84 1.91
N TYR A 66 -4.33 -4.51 1.96
CA TYR A 66 -5.65 -3.89 2.00
C TYR A 66 -5.81 -2.95 0.81
N SER A 67 -6.98 -2.97 0.19
CA SER A 67 -7.26 -2.15 -0.99
C SER A 67 -8.55 -1.37 -0.79
N PHE A 68 -8.47 -0.07 -0.97
CA PHE A 68 -9.54 0.88 -0.75
C PHE A 68 -9.82 1.61 -2.05
N GLY A 69 -10.84 1.17 -2.77
CA GLY A 69 -11.21 1.77 -4.03
C GLY A 69 -12.44 1.09 -4.61
N ARG A 70 -13.27 1.90 -5.27
CA ARG A 70 -14.42 1.40 -6.01
C ARG A 70 -13.98 0.75 -7.31
N GLN A 71 -14.87 -0.03 -7.90
CA GLN A 71 -14.70 -0.50 -9.27
C GLN A 71 -14.68 0.70 -10.24
N GLY A 72 -13.76 0.67 -11.21
CA GLY A 72 -13.58 1.70 -12.23
C GLY A 72 -12.55 2.79 -11.86
N PHE A 73 -12.32 3.71 -12.80
CA PHE A 73 -11.34 4.79 -12.64
C PHE A 73 -11.97 6.09 -12.14
N ILE A 74 -11.33 6.71 -11.15
CA ILE A 74 -11.68 8.05 -10.68
C ILE A 74 -11.05 9.06 -11.65
N LYS A 75 -11.89 9.96 -12.21
CA LYS A 75 -11.43 11.05 -13.07
C LYS A 75 -11.28 12.32 -12.23
N LYS A 76 -10.31 13.17 -12.58
CA LYS A 76 -10.08 14.46 -11.92
C LYS A 76 -11.36 15.27 -11.85
N GLY A 77 -11.72 15.74 -10.64
CA GLY A 77 -12.93 16.53 -10.40
C GLY A 77 -14.23 15.74 -10.50
N ARG A 78 -14.16 14.40 -10.48
CA ARG A 78 -15.33 13.50 -10.47
C ARG A 78 -15.23 12.46 -9.35
N SER A 79 -14.48 12.74 -8.29
CA SER A 79 -14.52 11.96 -7.05
C SER A 79 -15.93 12.01 -6.46
N ARG A 80 -16.34 10.88 -5.90
CA ARG A 80 -17.59 10.74 -5.15
C ARG A 80 -17.27 10.81 -3.66
N GLU A 81 -18.28 11.10 -2.86
CA GLU A 81 -18.16 11.06 -1.40
C GLU A 81 -17.64 9.69 -0.91
N GLU A 82 -18.09 8.60 -1.54
CA GLU A 82 -17.60 7.24 -1.29
C GLU A 82 -16.09 7.07 -1.55
N ASP A 83 -15.53 7.76 -2.56
CA ASP A 83 -14.08 7.74 -2.83
C ASP A 83 -13.30 8.41 -1.68
N CYS A 84 -13.82 9.52 -1.17
CA CYS A 84 -13.24 10.23 -0.02
C CYS A 84 -13.34 9.40 1.27
N GLN A 85 -14.46 8.71 1.49
CA GLN A 85 -14.66 7.83 2.63
C GLN A 85 -13.65 6.67 2.61
N LEU A 86 -13.52 5.98 1.47
CA LEU A 86 -12.54 4.89 1.32
C LEU A 86 -11.09 5.37 1.52
N ALA A 87 -10.74 6.55 1.02
CA ALA A 87 -9.43 7.15 1.25
C ALA A 87 -9.18 7.49 2.74
N ALA A 88 -10.21 7.99 3.44
CA ALA A 88 -10.14 8.27 4.87
C ALA A 88 -9.99 6.99 5.70
N GLU A 89 -10.72 5.93 5.36
CA GLU A 89 -10.58 4.61 5.98
C GLU A 89 -9.18 4.03 5.78
N ALA A 90 -8.66 4.07 4.55
CA ALA A 90 -7.30 3.65 4.23
C ALA A 90 -6.25 4.40 5.07
N LEU A 91 -6.42 5.71 5.22
CA LEU A 91 -5.52 6.54 6.01
C LEU A 91 -5.63 6.24 7.52
N SER A 92 -6.84 5.96 8.01
CA SER A 92 -7.07 5.54 9.39
C SER A 92 -6.38 4.21 9.68
N LEU A 93 -6.54 3.21 8.80
CA LEU A 93 -5.87 1.92 8.91
C LEU A 93 -4.35 2.09 8.87
N ALA A 94 -3.83 2.91 7.95
CA ALA A 94 -2.40 3.19 7.87
C ALA A 94 -1.86 3.74 9.19
N ARG A 95 -2.57 4.70 9.80
CA ARG A 95 -2.18 5.30 11.09
C ARG A 95 -2.15 4.25 12.21
N GLU A 96 -3.20 3.44 12.30
CA GLU A 96 -3.30 2.37 13.30
C GLU A 96 -2.13 1.38 13.17
N LYS A 97 -1.92 0.86 11.96
CA LYS A 97 -0.90 -0.15 11.67
C LYS A 97 0.53 0.40 11.78
N MET A 98 0.76 1.66 11.43
CA MET A 98 2.04 2.33 11.70
C MET A 98 2.32 2.44 13.20
N ALA A 99 1.30 2.68 14.02
CA ALA A 99 1.45 2.82 15.47
C ALA A 99 1.59 1.48 16.21
N SER A 100 1.18 0.35 15.61
CA SER A 100 1.25 -0.96 16.26
C SER A 100 2.68 -1.49 16.44
N GLY A 101 3.62 -1.07 15.58
CA GLY A 101 5.00 -1.57 15.59
C GLY A 101 5.17 -3.03 15.16
N GLU A 102 4.13 -3.59 14.50
CA GLU A 102 4.08 -4.98 14.01
C GLU A 102 4.75 -5.19 12.65
N TYR A 103 4.89 -4.11 11.86
CA TYR A 103 5.43 -4.17 10.51
C TYR A 103 6.79 -3.48 10.43
N ASP A 104 7.69 -4.07 9.67
CA ASP A 104 9.00 -3.49 9.37
C ASP A 104 8.94 -2.60 8.12
N LEU A 105 8.00 -2.85 7.21
CA LEU A 105 7.76 -2.05 6.00
C LEU A 105 6.26 -1.82 5.79
N ILE A 106 5.88 -0.56 5.60
CA ILE A 106 4.51 -0.16 5.27
C ILE A 106 4.54 0.60 3.94
N ILE A 107 3.77 0.14 2.97
CA ILE A 107 3.64 0.73 1.64
C ILE A 107 2.26 1.36 1.50
N LEU A 108 2.24 2.66 1.19
CA LEU A 108 1.02 3.41 0.89
C LEU A 108 0.97 3.70 -0.61
N ASP A 109 0.45 2.75 -1.37
CA ASP A 109 0.42 2.81 -2.84
C ASP A 109 -0.71 3.74 -3.31
N GLU A 110 -0.42 4.60 -4.28
CA GLU A 110 -1.34 5.63 -4.82
C GLU A 110 -1.82 6.70 -3.81
N ILE A 111 -1.20 6.84 -2.63
CA ILE A 111 -1.60 7.85 -1.63
C ILE A 111 -1.56 9.29 -2.18
N ASN A 112 -0.58 9.61 -3.02
CA ASN A 112 -0.47 10.93 -3.64
C ASN A 112 -1.67 11.24 -4.53
N ASN A 113 -2.19 10.23 -5.24
CA ASN A 113 -3.38 10.38 -6.07
C ASN A 113 -4.63 10.53 -5.19
N ALA A 114 -4.73 9.79 -4.10
CA ALA A 114 -5.86 9.89 -3.17
C ALA A 114 -6.00 11.29 -2.54
N LEU A 115 -4.89 12.02 -2.38
CA LEU A 115 -4.92 13.41 -1.92
C LEU A 115 -5.30 14.42 -3.01
N TYR A 116 -5.17 14.05 -4.29
CA TYR A 116 -5.33 14.97 -5.41
C TYR A 116 -6.68 14.87 -6.12
N PHE A 117 -7.28 13.68 -6.16
CA PHE A 117 -8.48 13.38 -6.95
C PHE A 117 -9.80 13.52 -6.18
#